data_AF-A0A2P8FXE9-F1
#
_entry.id   AF-A0A2P8FXE9-F1
#
_cell.length_a   1.000
_cell.length_b   1.000
_cell.length_c   1.000
_cell.angle_alpha   90.00
_cell.angle_beta   90.00
_cell.angle_gamma   90.00
#
_symmetry.space_group_name_H-M   'P 1'
#
loop_
_entity.id
_entity.type
_entity.pdbx_description
1 polymer ?
#
loop_
_entity_poly.entity_id
_entity_poly.type
_entity_poly.pdbx_seq_one_letter_code
_entity_poly.pdbx_strand_id
1 'polypeptide(L)'
;MSSSKKYLLQAAKTEQYVQLKTRSAGAKKGVTLKISLPRQGHQQKTAAPSTQIDILETVKHYLVHDKVAIMHKRQQSKASMYVFFLIDSSGSMVKDRQIAYIKGLVAQTIARYKTKRVKYAAIALNNGDAALLSVPTLHAEELLNALAQLTTGGKTNMRAGFGIISQLLKNNIQEQVSLYILTDGRINTGNTADPFGEAVMYYKQYLNSIKQTTIIDNESGFVKLGFAEKLAMAIGAGYQHLQQNVSAPGNNIKSIK
;
A
#
# COMPACT_ATOMS: atom_id res chain seq x y z
N MET A 1 37.85 41.73 25.91
CA MET A 1 37.90 43.10 25.35
C MET A 1 38.74 43.00 24.08
N SER A 2 38.42 43.43 22.86
CA SER A 2 37.38 44.26 22.25
C SER A 2 37.47 43.96 20.73
N SER A 3 36.40 43.49 20.07
CA SER A 3 35.53 44.24 19.13
C SER A 3 36.07 44.55 17.70
N SER A 4 35.44 43.87 16.73
CA SER A 4 34.80 44.38 15.49
C SER A 4 35.56 45.16 14.39
N LYS A 5 35.35 44.67 13.14
CA LYS A 5 35.09 45.33 11.82
C LYS A 5 36.07 44.84 10.73
N LYS A 6 35.67 44.05 9.72
CA LYS A 6 34.83 44.30 8.51
C LYS A 6 35.43 45.27 7.45
N TYR A 7 35.50 44.74 6.22
CA TYR A 7 35.54 45.34 4.86
C TYR A 7 36.88 45.52 4.13
N LEU A 8 37.00 44.93 2.92
CA LEU A 8 37.52 45.48 1.63
C LEU A 8 37.64 44.31 0.61
N LEU A 9 36.70 44.15 -0.34
CA LEU A 9 36.77 44.61 -1.75
C LEU A 9 38.02 44.14 -2.52
N GLN A 10 37.84 43.24 -3.49
CA GLN A 10 38.16 43.58 -4.89
C GLN A 10 37.43 42.66 -5.89
N ALA A 11 36.50 43.27 -6.62
CA ALA A 11 35.99 42.77 -7.88
C ALA A 11 36.98 43.19 -8.99
N ALA A 12 37.21 42.31 -9.97
CA ALA A 12 37.64 42.69 -11.31
C ALA A 12 36.55 42.19 -12.26
N LYS A 13 35.72 43.13 -12.77
CA LYS A 13 35.69 43.57 -14.18
C LYS A 13 35.43 42.37 -15.12
N THR A 14 34.29 42.30 -15.81
CA THR A 14 33.91 43.30 -16.81
C THR A 14 32.39 43.42 -16.94
N GLU A 15 31.92 44.66 -16.84
CA GLU A 15 30.54 45.07 -17.04
C GLU A 15 30.27 45.23 -18.54
N GLN A 16 29.17 44.65 -19.02
CA GLN A 16 28.43 45.22 -20.13
C GLN A 16 27.09 45.71 -19.59
N TYR A 17 26.93 47.03 -19.56
CA TYR A 17 25.72 47.70 -19.16
C TYR A 17 24.74 47.80 -20.33
N VAL A 18 23.46 47.53 -20.07
CA VAL A 18 22.36 48.13 -20.82
C VAL A 18 21.55 48.96 -19.85
N GLN A 19 21.52 50.28 -20.05
CA GLN A 19 20.69 51.19 -19.26
C GLN A 19 19.23 51.09 -19.70
N LEU A 20 18.33 50.92 -18.73
CA LEU A 20 16.91 51.23 -18.89
C LEU A 20 16.44 51.99 -17.64
N LYS A 21 16.22 53.31 -17.77
CA LYS A 21 15.53 54.11 -16.76
C LYS A 21 14.04 54.20 -17.06
N THR A 22 13.29 53.40 -16.31
CA THR A 22 12.05 53.70 -15.56
C THR A 22 10.94 54.55 -16.19
N ARG A 23 9.70 54.05 -16.08
CA ARG A 23 8.59 54.83 -15.48
C ARG A 23 7.65 53.93 -14.65
N SER A 24 7.32 54.44 -13.45
CA SER A 24 6.16 54.20 -12.58
C SER A 24 5.83 52.80 -12.03
N ALA A 25 5.86 52.73 -10.69
CA ALA A 25 4.88 52.15 -9.77
C ALA A 25 4.32 50.72 -10.02
N GLY A 26 4.77 49.80 -9.16
CA GLY A 26 3.94 48.74 -8.56
C GLY A 26 3.30 47.70 -9.48
N ALA A 27 4.00 46.61 -9.78
CA ALA A 27 3.42 45.26 -9.93
C ALA A 27 4.50 44.19 -10.17
N LYS A 28 4.22 42.98 -9.65
CA LYS A 28 4.95 41.72 -9.78
C LYS A 28 5.21 41.30 -11.25
N LYS A 29 6.42 40.81 -11.56
CA LYS A 29 6.84 39.87 -12.64
C LYS A 29 8.36 40.03 -12.80
N GLY A 30 9.24 39.04 -12.95
CA GLY A 30 9.23 37.60 -13.13
C GLY A 30 10.70 37.27 -13.45
N VAL A 31 11.35 36.39 -12.69
CA VAL A 31 12.79 36.11 -12.87
C VAL A 31 12.95 34.96 -13.87
N THR A 32 13.66 35.21 -14.98
CA THR A 32 13.99 34.19 -15.98
C THR A 32 15.29 33.48 -15.59
N LEU A 33 15.20 32.19 -15.24
CA LEU A 33 16.35 31.34 -14.91
C LEU A 33 16.86 30.63 -16.17
N LYS A 34 18.11 30.89 -16.58
CA LYS A 34 18.83 30.10 -17.61
C LYS A 34 19.37 28.82 -16.96
N ILE A 35 18.90 27.67 -17.45
CA ILE A 35 19.32 26.34 -16.98
C ILE A 35 20.51 25.88 -17.85
N SER A 36 21.66 25.66 -17.23
CA SER A 36 22.79 24.95 -17.84
C SER A 36 22.89 23.56 -17.22
N LEU A 37 22.83 22.51 -18.04
CA LEU A 37 22.98 21.11 -17.58
C LEU A 37 24.45 20.80 -17.24
N PRO A 38 24.76 20.26 -16.04
CA PRO A 38 26.09 19.73 -15.75
C PRO A 38 26.30 18.34 -16.36
N ARG A 39 27.52 18.13 -16.84
CA ARG A 39 28.06 16.84 -17.33
C ARG A 39 28.15 15.80 -16.21
N GLN A 40 28.10 14.54 -16.67
CA GLN A 40 28.07 13.29 -15.91
C GLN A 40 29.14 13.17 -14.82
N GLY A 41 28.73 12.65 -13.65
CA GLY A 41 29.62 12.11 -12.62
C GLY A 41 28.85 11.58 -11.40
N HIS A 42 28.89 10.25 -11.22
CA HIS A 42 28.51 9.46 -10.04
C HIS A 42 27.01 9.36 -9.65
N GLN A 43 26.43 8.19 -9.96
CA GLN A 43 25.05 7.82 -9.68
C GLN A 43 24.84 7.43 -8.20
N GLN A 44 24.19 8.30 -7.43
CA GLN A 44 23.34 7.86 -6.32
C GLN A 44 21.93 7.66 -6.87
N LYS A 45 21.35 6.47 -6.65
CA LYS A 45 19.97 6.13 -7.03
C LYS A 45 18.97 7.04 -6.30
N THR A 46 18.68 8.20 -6.87
CA THR A 46 17.61 9.09 -6.41
C THR A 46 16.34 8.78 -7.22
N ALA A 47 15.21 8.69 -6.50
CA ALA A 47 13.90 8.53 -7.12
C ALA A 47 13.70 9.58 -8.21
N ALA A 48 12.98 9.22 -9.29
CA ALA A 48 12.74 10.09 -10.44
C ALA A 48 12.33 11.50 -9.98
N PRO A 49 13.06 12.56 -10.38
CA PRO A 49 12.77 13.92 -9.94
C PRO A 49 11.40 14.31 -10.47
N SER A 50 10.54 14.85 -9.58
CA SER A 50 9.26 15.37 -10.04
C SER A 50 9.49 16.55 -10.97
N THR A 51 8.65 16.75 -11.97
CA THR A 51 8.79 17.89 -12.89
C THR A 51 8.35 19.22 -12.27
N GLN A 52 7.78 19.22 -11.06
CA GLN A 52 7.31 20.42 -10.37
C GLN A 52 8.34 20.91 -9.34
N ILE A 53 8.75 22.16 -9.47
CA ILE A 53 9.68 22.82 -8.54
C ILE A 53 8.95 23.16 -7.23
N ASP A 54 9.55 22.81 -6.10
CA ASP A 54 9.16 23.30 -4.78
C ASP A 54 9.85 24.65 -4.53
N ILE A 55 9.16 25.72 -4.89
CA ILE A 55 9.70 27.08 -4.87
C ILE A 55 10.08 27.48 -3.43
N LEU A 56 9.28 27.10 -2.43
CA LEU A 56 9.52 27.49 -1.05
C LEU A 56 10.78 26.79 -0.50
N GLU A 57 10.91 25.49 -0.75
CA GLU A 57 12.06 24.73 -0.27
C GLU A 57 13.35 25.09 -1.02
N THR A 58 13.23 25.39 -2.32
CA THR A 58 14.33 25.95 -3.13
C THR A 58 14.83 27.27 -2.55
N VAL A 59 13.91 28.18 -2.21
CA VAL A 59 14.25 29.49 -1.62
C VAL A 59 14.86 29.33 -0.23
N LYS A 60 14.30 28.47 0.63
CA LYS A 60 14.87 28.17 1.96
C LYS A 60 16.28 27.61 1.86
N HIS A 61 16.50 26.63 0.98
CA HIS A 61 17.83 26.05 0.78
C HIS A 61 18.84 27.13 0.36
N TYR A 62 18.46 28.00 -0.57
CA TYR A 62 19.30 29.11 -1.00
C TYR A 62 19.66 30.06 0.13
N LEU A 63 18.67 30.48 0.93
CA LEU A 63 18.89 31.40 2.05
C LEU A 63 19.83 30.83 3.13
N VAL A 64 19.84 29.50 3.30
CA VAL A 64 20.65 28.82 4.32
C VAL A 64 22.05 28.48 3.83
N HIS A 65 22.19 28.06 2.58
CA HIS A 65 23.46 27.51 2.07
C HIS A 65 24.18 28.43 1.08
N ASP A 66 23.56 29.57 0.74
CA ASP A 66 24.00 30.52 -0.29
C ASP A 66 24.32 29.83 -1.63
N LYS A 67 23.62 28.72 -1.89
CA LYS A 67 23.78 27.85 -3.05
C LYS A 67 22.42 27.54 -3.67
N VAL A 68 22.32 27.82 -4.97
CA VAL A 68 21.11 27.52 -5.76
C VAL A 68 21.05 26.01 -6.02
N ALA A 69 20.15 25.34 -5.32
CA ALA A 69 19.76 23.96 -5.61
C ALA A 69 18.25 23.94 -5.83
N ILE A 70 17.82 23.57 -7.04
CA ILE A 70 16.40 23.47 -7.39
C ILE A 70 15.83 22.27 -6.64
N MET A 71 14.97 22.54 -5.67
CA MET A 71 14.22 21.51 -4.97
C MET A 71 12.98 21.18 -5.79
N HIS A 72 12.79 19.91 -6.06
CA HIS A 72 11.59 19.41 -6.72
C HIS A 72 10.59 19.02 -5.64
N LYS A 73 9.30 19.34 -5.83
CA LYS A 73 8.22 18.82 -4.98
C LYS A 73 8.43 17.31 -4.91
N ARG A 74 8.48 16.73 -3.72
CA ARG A 74 8.47 15.26 -3.65
C ARG A 74 7.23 14.79 -4.40
N GLN A 75 7.42 14.08 -5.50
CA GLN A 75 6.30 13.56 -6.27
C GLN A 75 5.45 12.74 -5.30
N GLN A 76 4.19 13.15 -5.15
CA GLN A 76 3.24 12.49 -4.26
C GLN A 76 3.30 11.00 -4.55
N SER A 77 3.52 10.20 -3.50
CA SER A 77 3.68 8.76 -3.60
C SER A 77 2.58 8.20 -4.50
N LYS A 78 2.96 7.42 -5.52
CA LYS A 78 2.01 6.75 -6.41
C LYS A 78 0.89 6.12 -5.59
N ALA A 79 -0.36 6.25 -6.06
CA ALA A 79 -1.55 5.77 -5.35
C ALA A 79 -1.31 4.38 -4.77
N SER A 80 -1.47 4.28 -3.46
CA SER A 80 -1.24 3.05 -2.71
C SER A 80 -2.44 2.11 -2.82
N MET A 81 -2.11 0.82 -2.88
CA MET A 81 -3.08 -0.27 -2.86
C MET A 81 -2.80 -1.12 -1.63
N TYR A 82 -3.83 -1.62 -0.96
CA TYR A 82 -3.70 -2.66 0.05
C TYR A 82 -4.16 -3.99 -0.49
N VAL A 83 -3.43 -5.03 -0.10
CA VAL A 83 -3.85 -6.41 -0.22
C VAL A 83 -3.86 -7.02 1.17
N PHE A 84 -5.05 -7.33 1.67
CA PHE A 84 -5.25 -8.02 2.94
C PHE A 84 -5.45 -9.51 2.71
N PHE A 85 -4.82 -10.32 3.54
CA PHE A 85 -5.06 -11.75 3.64
C PHE A 85 -5.69 -12.04 5.00
N LEU A 86 -6.92 -12.57 5.01
CA LEU A 86 -7.56 -13.12 6.21
C LEU A 86 -7.49 -14.63 6.13
N ILE A 87 -6.84 -15.27 7.10
CA ILE A 87 -6.42 -16.66 7.00
C ILE A 87 -7.03 -17.45 8.14
N ASP A 88 -7.83 -18.44 7.78
CA ASP A 88 -8.39 -19.40 8.71
C ASP A 88 -7.42 -20.58 8.92
N SER A 89 -6.98 -20.79 10.16
CA SER A 89 -5.94 -21.76 10.51
C SER A 89 -6.50 -23.11 11.00
N SER A 90 -7.64 -23.55 10.47
CA SER A 90 -8.38 -24.73 10.95
C SER A 90 -7.70 -26.10 10.71
N GLY A 91 -6.52 -26.18 10.08
CA GLY A 91 -5.78 -27.43 9.92
C GLY A 91 -4.33 -27.28 9.46
N SER A 92 -3.44 -28.14 9.95
CA SER A 92 -1.99 -28.05 9.69
C SER A 92 -1.60 -28.30 8.23
N MET A 93 -2.21 -29.28 7.57
CA MET A 93 -1.99 -29.56 6.13
C MET A 93 -2.53 -28.45 5.20
N VAL A 94 -3.43 -27.61 5.71
CA VAL A 94 -4.02 -26.50 4.95
C VAL A 94 -3.07 -25.30 4.94
N LYS A 95 -2.29 -25.10 6.01
CA LYS A 95 -1.35 -23.99 6.17
C LYS A 95 -0.35 -23.90 5.01
N ASP A 96 0.32 -24.98 4.64
CA ASP A 96 1.36 -24.93 3.60
C ASP A 96 0.78 -24.55 2.23
N ARG A 97 -0.42 -25.06 1.92
CA ARG A 97 -1.15 -24.71 0.69
C ARG A 97 -1.59 -23.24 0.68
N GLN A 98 -2.08 -22.73 1.81
CA GLN A 98 -2.42 -21.32 1.97
C GLN A 98 -1.19 -20.43 1.76
N ILE A 99 -0.05 -20.76 2.38
CA ILE A 99 1.20 -20.01 2.23
C ILE A 99 1.67 -20.02 0.77
N ALA A 100 1.66 -21.18 0.10
CA ALA A 100 2.03 -21.30 -1.30
C ALA A 100 1.14 -20.42 -2.21
N TYR A 101 -0.16 -20.42 -1.95
CA TYR A 101 -1.12 -19.59 -2.67
C TYR A 101 -0.88 -18.10 -2.46
N ILE A 102 -0.66 -17.67 -1.21
CA ILE A 102 -0.35 -16.27 -0.89
C ILE A 102 0.94 -15.83 -1.58
N LYS A 103 2.00 -16.65 -1.56
CA LYS A 103 3.24 -16.38 -2.30
C LYS A 103 2.98 -16.15 -3.79
N GLY A 104 2.15 -17.00 -4.41
CA GLY A 104 1.74 -16.86 -5.80
C GLY A 104 1.00 -15.54 -6.06
N LEU A 105 0.00 -15.21 -5.23
CA LEU A 105 -0.76 -13.96 -5.33
C LEU A 105 0.11 -12.73 -5.17
N VAL A 106 1.04 -12.74 -4.21
CA VAL A 106 1.99 -11.65 -3.99
C VAL A 106 2.86 -11.45 -5.24
N ALA A 107 3.44 -12.52 -5.78
CA ALA A 107 4.25 -12.46 -7.00
C ALA A 107 3.46 -11.90 -8.18
N GLN A 108 2.21 -12.35 -8.37
CA GLN A 108 1.33 -11.81 -9.41
C GLN A 108 0.97 -10.34 -9.20
N THR A 109 0.69 -9.95 -7.96
CA THR A 109 0.34 -8.57 -7.64
C THR A 109 1.51 -7.65 -7.95
N ILE A 110 2.74 -8.04 -7.60
CA ILE A 110 3.97 -7.32 -7.96
C ILE A 110 4.12 -7.24 -9.49
N ALA A 111 3.92 -8.35 -10.20
CA ALA A 111 4.04 -8.40 -11.66
C ALA A 111 3.00 -7.54 -12.39
N ARG A 112 1.76 -7.52 -11.89
CA ARG A 112 0.63 -6.78 -12.45
C ARG A 112 0.67 -5.29 -12.12
N TYR A 113 1.11 -4.95 -10.91
CA TYR A 113 1.10 -3.59 -10.39
C TYR A 113 2.51 -3.02 -10.16
N LYS A 114 3.44 -3.25 -11.10
CA LYS A 114 4.83 -2.77 -11.03
C LYS A 114 4.98 -1.29 -10.70
N THR A 115 3.99 -0.49 -11.09
CA THR A 115 3.99 0.95 -10.87
C THR A 115 3.28 1.37 -9.60
N LYS A 116 2.46 0.56 -8.93
CA LYS A 116 1.75 0.99 -7.71
C LYS A 116 2.54 0.65 -6.45
N ARG A 117 2.32 1.44 -5.39
CA ARG A 117 2.83 1.10 -4.06
C ARG A 117 1.83 0.16 -3.39
N VAL A 118 2.08 -1.14 -3.50
CA VAL A 118 1.22 -2.16 -2.89
C VAL A 118 1.72 -2.47 -1.50
N LYS A 119 0.86 -2.27 -0.48
CA LYS A 119 1.09 -2.70 0.89
C LYS A 119 0.34 -4.01 1.13
N TYR A 120 0.98 -4.95 1.81
CA TYR A 120 0.39 -6.23 2.16
C TYR A 120 0.23 -6.35 3.67
N ALA A 121 -0.84 -7.01 4.11
CA ALA A 121 -1.06 -7.34 5.52
C ALA A 121 -1.73 -8.72 5.62
N ALA A 122 -1.46 -9.42 6.71
CA ALA A 122 -2.09 -10.71 7.00
C ALA A 122 -2.68 -10.73 8.40
N ILE A 123 -3.87 -11.31 8.51
CA ILE A 123 -4.62 -11.53 9.73
C ILE A 123 -4.88 -13.02 9.83
N ALA A 124 -4.57 -13.63 10.97
CA ALA A 124 -4.93 -15.01 11.27
C ALA A 124 -6.19 -15.04 12.12
N LEU A 125 -7.04 -16.03 11.87
CA LEU A 125 -8.10 -16.45 12.78
C LEU A 125 -7.55 -17.59 13.64
N ASN A 126 -7.56 -17.41 14.95
CA ASN A 126 -7.05 -18.38 15.90
C ASN A 126 -7.88 -18.37 17.19
N ASN A 127 -8.07 -19.54 17.80
CA ASN A 127 -8.68 -19.69 19.13
C ASN A 127 -10.01 -18.95 19.40
N GLY A 128 -10.84 -18.69 18.37
CA GLY A 128 -12.09 -17.94 18.54
C GLY A 128 -11.92 -16.41 18.53
N ASP A 129 -10.77 -15.92 18.12
CA ASP A 129 -10.46 -14.50 17.90
C ASP A 129 -9.67 -14.31 16.58
N ALA A 130 -9.14 -13.11 16.36
CA ALA A 130 -8.28 -12.77 15.24
C ALA A 130 -7.03 -12.02 15.71
N ALA A 131 -5.89 -12.27 15.04
CA ALA A 131 -4.62 -11.64 15.34
C ALA A 131 -3.98 -11.07 14.07
N LEU A 132 -3.42 -9.86 14.16
CA LEU A 132 -2.65 -9.26 13.08
C LEU A 132 -1.26 -9.91 13.04
N LEU A 133 -0.97 -10.66 11.98
CA LEU A 133 0.33 -11.29 11.78
C LEU A 133 1.36 -10.30 11.23
N SER A 134 0.91 -9.41 10.35
CA SER A 134 1.75 -8.43 9.67
C SER A 134 0.95 -7.16 9.45
N VAL A 135 1.49 -6.05 9.97
CA VAL A 135 0.98 -4.71 9.69
C VAL A 135 1.14 -4.40 8.19
N PRO A 136 0.35 -3.48 7.62
CA PRO A 136 0.50 -3.11 6.22
C PRO A 136 1.92 -2.65 5.86
N THR A 137 2.64 -3.46 5.10
CA THR A 137 4.05 -3.25 4.74
C THR A 137 4.25 -3.25 3.22
N LEU A 138 5.21 -2.45 2.75
CA LEU A 138 5.65 -2.47 1.34
C LEU A 138 6.61 -3.65 1.07
N HIS A 139 7.18 -4.27 2.11
CA HIS A 139 8.12 -5.38 1.98
C HIS A 139 7.37 -6.69 2.07
N ALA A 140 7.12 -7.30 0.91
CA ALA A 140 6.41 -8.58 0.83
C ALA A 140 7.10 -9.70 1.62
N GLU A 141 8.43 -9.66 1.79
CA GLU A 141 9.18 -10.64 2.58
C GLU A 141 8.80 -10.62 4.06
N GLU A 142 8.52 -9.45 4.65
CA GLU A 142 8.07 -9.34 6.05
C GLU A 142 6.74 -10.08 6.26
N LEU A 143 5.80 -9.92 5.32
CA LEU A 143 4.54 -10.66 5.30
C LEU A 143 4.79 -12.18 5.22
N LEU A 144 5.61 -12.62 4.27
CA LEU A 144 5.87 -14.05 4.04
C LEU A 144 6.58 -14.71 5.23
N ASN A 145 7.50 -13.99 5.88
CA ASN A 145 8.17 -14.45 7.09
C ASN A 145 7.18 -14.58 8.27
N ALA A 146 6.28 -13.62 8.44
CA ALA A 146 5.22 -13.71 9.45
C ALA A 146 4.29 -14.91 9.20
N LEU A 147 3.95 -15.18 7.94
CA LEU A 147 3.11 -16.34 7.56
C LEU A 147 3.77 -17.69 7.84
N ALA A 148 5.10 -17.79 7.71
CA ALA A 148 5.82 -19.02 8.04
C ALA A 148 5.65 -19.42 9.51
N GLN A 149 5.51 -18.44 10.40
CA GLN A 149 5.34 -18.63 11.84
C GLN A 149 3.89 -18.90 12.28
N LEU A 150 2.95 -18.96 11.34
CA LEU A 150 1.53 -19.19 11.65
C LEU A 150 1.36 -20.51 12.41
N THR A 151 0.88 -20.47 13.65
CA THR A 151 0.54 -21.69 14.38
C THR A 151 -0.80 -22.23 13.86
N THR A 152 -0.94 -23.55 13.88
CA THR A 152 -2.14 -24.24 13.38
C THR A 152 -3.07 -24.50 14.55
N GLY A 153 -4.35 -24.16 14.41
CA GLY A 153 -5.36 -24.41 15.42
C GLY A 153 -6.21 -23.20 15.71
N GLY A 154 -7.52 -23.42 15.74
CA GLY A 154 -8.44 -22.39 16.19
C GLY A 154 -9.88 -22.65 15.80
N LYS A 155 -10.75 -21.89 16.46
CA LYS A 155 -12.12 -21.64 16.03
C LYS A 155 -12.13 -20.37 15.18
N THR A 156 -12.99 -20.33 14.18
CA THR A 156 -13.07 -19.25 13.18
C THR A 156 -13.98 -18.12 13.67
N ASN A 157 -13.41 -17.03 14.18
CA ASN A 157 -14.17 -15.81 14.49
C ASN A 157 -13.99 -14.77 13.36
N MET A 158 -14.79 -14.95 12.30
CA MET A 158 -14.69 -14.13 11.10
C MET A 158 -15.00 -12.64 11.38
N ARG A 159 -15.93 -12.35 12.31
CA ARG A 159 -16.28 -10.98 12.71
C ARG A 159 -15.09 -10.26 13.36
N ALA A 160 -14.31 -10.94 14.20
CA ALA A 160 -13.09 -10.36 14.79
C ALA A 160 -12.07 -9.98 13.70
N GLY A 161 -11.84 -10.86 12.73
CA GLY A 161 -10.94 -10.61 11.60
C GLY A 161 -11.36 -9.40 10.76
N PHE A 162 -12.66 -9.30 10.45
CA PHE A 162 -13.22 -8.12 9.77
C PHE A 162 -13.09 -6.85 10.60
N GLY A 163 -13.19 -6.95 11.93
CA GLY A 163 -12.96 -5.84 12.86
C GLY A 163 -11.57 -5.24 12.70
N ILE A 164 -10.53 -6.07 12.72
CA ILE A 164 -9.13 -5.63 12.53
C ILE A 164 -8.96 -4.93 11.18
N ILE A 165 -9.48 -5.52 10.11
CA ILE A 165 -9.40 -4.93 8.75
C ILE A 165 -10.11 -3.57 8.72
N SER A 166 -11.32 -3.47 9.30
CA SER A 166 -12.07 -2.20 9.32
C SER A 166 -11.29 -1.11 10.06
N GLN A 167 -10.60 -1.45 11.15
CA GLN A 167 -9.79 -0.51 11.92
C GLN A 167 -8.57 -0.05 11.11
N LEU A 168 -7.91 -0.96 10.38
CA LEU A 168 -6.81 -0.61 9.48
C LEU A 168 -7.28 0.29 8.32
N LEU A 169 -8.50 0.12 7.84
CA LEU A 169 -9.05 0.92 6.74
C LEU A 169 -9.55 2.31 7.14
N LYS A 170 -9.98 2.52 8.40
CA LYS A 170 -10.43 3.83 8.88
C LYS A 170 -9.40 4.95 8.65
N ASN A 171 -8.12 4.61 8.68
CA ASN A 171 -7.02 5.58 8.50
C ASN A 171 -6.59 5.74 7.02
N ASN A 172 -7.19 4.99 6.09
CA ASN A 172 -6.63 4.69 4.76
C ASN A 172 -7.70 4.72 3.63
N ILE A 173 -8.79 5.49 3.82
CA ILE A 173 -10.04 5.41 3.03
C ILE A 173 -9.86 5.75 1.52
N GLN A 174 -8.77 6.44 1.13
CA GLN A 174 -8.53 6.84 -0.26
C GLN A 174 -7.78 5.78 -1.10
N GLU A 175 -7.38 4.66 -0.51
CA GLU A 175 -6.51 3.68 -1.12
C GLU A 175 -7.33 2.51 -1.72
N GLN A 176 -6.86 1.91 -2.82
CA GLN A 176 -7.54 0.75 -3.40
C GLN A 176 -7.31 -0.48 -2.53
N VAL A 177 -8.36 -1.24 -2.22
CA VAL A 177 -8.28 -2.40 -1.30
C VAL A 177 -8.71 -3.67 -2.02
N SER A 178 -7.89 -4.70 -1.91
CA SER A 178 -8.25 -6.08 -2.22
C SER A 178 -8.18 -6.93 -0.94
N LEU A 179 -9.18 -7.76 -0.70
CA LEU A 179 -9.26 -8.67 0.43
C LEU A 179 -9.37 -10.12 -0.07
N TYR A 180 -8.43 -10.96 0.34
CA TYR A 180 -8.47 -12.40 0.11
C TYR A 180 -8.74 -13.11 1.44
N ILE A 181 -9.77 -13.94 1.47
CA ILE A 181 -10.18 -14.69 2.69
C ILE A 181 -9.96 -16.17 2.41
N LEU A 182 -9.03 -16.81 3.11
CA LEU A 182 -8.71 -18.23 2.95
C LEU A 182 -9.38 -19.01 4.08
N THR A 183 -10.46 -19.75 3.79
CA THR A 183 -11.29 -20.44 4.81
C THR A 183 -12.01 -21.66 4.23
N ASP A 184 -12.40 -22.63 5.07
CA ASP A 184 -13.34 -23.71 4.72
C ASP A 184 -14.80 -23.25 4.87
N GLY A 185 -15.01 -22.04 5.40
CA GLY A 185 -16.31 -21.41 5.62
C GLY A 185 -17.01 -21.82 6.92
N ARG A 186 -16.37 -22.62 7.79
CA ARG A 186 -16.97 -23.08 9.06
C ARG A 186 -16.93 -21.99 10.13
N ILE A 187 -17.78 -20.97 9.97
CA ILE A 187 -17.93 -19.86 10.91
C ILE A 187 -18.80 -20.31 12.09
N ASN A 188 -18.20 -21.06 13.02
CA ASN A 188 -18.89 -21.66 14.17
C ASN A 188 -18.71 -20.87 15.48
N THR A 189 -17.98 -19.75 15.45
CA THR A 189 -17.71 -18.91 16.62
C THR A 189 -17.98 -17.45 16.33
N GLY A 190 -18.66 -16.79 17.27
CA GLY A 190 -19.05 -15.39 17.21
C GLY A 190 -19.62 -14.96 18.56
N ASN A 191 -20.09 -13.72 18.63
CA ASN A 191 -20.67 -13.16 19.85
C ASN A 191 -22.18 -13.41 19.95
N THR A 192 -22.78 -14.01 18.92
CA THR A 192 -24.22 -14.27 18.81
C THR A 192 -24.51 -15.76 18.61
N ALA A 193 -25.79 -16.12 18.67
CA ALA A 193 -26.27 -17.46 18.34
C ALA A 193 -26.18 -17.79 16.83
N ASP A 194 -25.98 -16.79 15.97
CA ASP A 194 -25.73 -16.95 14.53
C ASP A 194 -24.41 -16.23 14.13
N PRO A 195 -23.25 -16.88 14.35
CA PRO A 195 -21.96 -16.32 13.98
C PRO A 195 -21.79 -16.04 12.49
N PHE A 196 -22.46 -16.82 11.63
CA PHE A 196 -22.40 -16.63 10.19
C PHE A 196 -23.12 -15.34 9.78
N GLY A 197 -24.36 -15.16 10.24
CA GLY A 197 -25.13 -13.93 10.01
C GLY A 197 -24.43 -12.70 10.57
N GLU A 198 -23.84 -12.81 11.77
CA GLU A 198 -23.03 -11.76 12.39
C GLU A 198 -21.87 -11.33 11.48
N ALA A 199 -21.09 -12.28 10.95
CA ALA A 199 -19.96 -11.99 10.07
C ALA A 199 -20.40 -11.30 8.76
N VAL A 200 -21.49 -11.80 8.15
CA VAL A 200 -22.06 -11.23 6.92
C VAL A 200 -22.55 -9.80 7.14
N MET A 201 -23.29 -9.56 8.23
CA MET A 201 -23.76 -8.22 8.58
C MET A 201 -22.60 -7.26 8.81
N TYR A 202 -21.60 -7.68 9.59
CA TYR A 202 -20.43 -6.86 9.88
C TYR A 202 -19.68 -6.46 8.60
N TYR A 203 -19.45 -7.41 7.70
CA TYR A 203 -18.82 -7.14 6.41
C TYR A 203 -19.60 -6.09 5.61
N LYS A 204 -20.92 -6.27 5.47
CA LYS A 204 -21.77 -5.35 4.70
C LYS A 204 -21.83 -3.94 5.31
N GLN A 205 -21.73 -3.84 6.61
CA GLN A 205 -21.78 -2.56 7.31
C GLN A 205 -20.44 -1.81 7.25
N TYR A 206 -19.32 -2.50 7.49
CA TYR A 206 -18.02 -1.85 7.73
C TYR A 206 -16.99 -2.04 6.62
N LEU A 207 -17.15 -3.04 5.76
CA LEU A 207 -16.20 -3.38 4.69
C LEU A 207 -16.79 -3.24 3.27
N ASN A 208 -17.99 -2.67 3.12
CA ASN A 208 -18.64 -2.47 1.81
C ASN A 208 -17.87 -1.57 0.82
N SER A 209 -16.91 -0.78 1.32
CA SER A 209 -16.03 0.05 0.50
C SER A 209 -14.99 -0.78 -0.26
N ILE A 210 -14.69 -2.00 0.20
CA ILE A 210 -13.78 -2.93 -0.46
C ILE A 210 -14.46 -3.45 -1.73
N LYS A 211 -13.95 -3.03 -2.89
CA LYS A 211 -14.52 -3.42 -4.20
C LYS A 211 -14.10 -4.80 -4.67
N GLN A 212 -12.99 -5.31 -4.17
CA GLN A 212 -12.43 -6.59 -4.60
C GLN A 212 -12.23 -7.49 -3.39
N THR A 213 -13.19 -8.37 -3.14
CA THR A 213 -13.08 -9.42 -2.13
C THR A 213 -13.19 -10.77 -2.80
N THR A 214 -12.35 -11.72 -2.40
CA THR A 214 -12.34 -13.08 -2.94
C THR A 214 -12.21 -14.09 -1.80
N ILE A 215 -13.15 -15.03 -1.73
CA ILE A 215 -13.09 -16.20 -0.86
C ILE A 215 -12.30 -17.29 -1.57
N ILE A 216 -11.28 -17.78 -0.91
CA ILE A 216 -10.43 -18.90 -1.33
C ILE A 216 -10.77 -20.08 -0.44
N ASP A 217 -11.58 -20.97 -0.99
CA ASP A 217 -12.06 -22.15 -0.31
C ASP A 217 -10.94 -23.18 -0.15
N ASN A 218 -10.62 -23.51 1.09
CA ASN A 218 -9.59 -24.45 1.45
C ASN A 218 -10.13 -25.84 1.83
N GLU A 219 -11.44 -26.07 1.68
CA GLU A 219 -12.10 -27.35 1.94
C GLU A 219 -11.45 -28.46 1.11
N SER A 220 -11.00 -29.52 1.78
CA SER A 220 -10.42 -30.69 1.14
C SER A 220 -11.12 -31.95 1.62
N GLY A 221 -11.61 -32.76 0.68
CA GLY A 221 -12.33 -34.00 0.96
C GLY A 221 -13.30 -34.36 -0.17
N PHE A 222 -13.76 -35.61 -0.17
CA PHE A 222 -14.78 -36.08 -1.14
C PHE A 222 -16.16 -35.43 -0.91
N VAL A 223 -16.45 -35.03 0.33
CA VAL A 223 -17.69 -34.35 0.69
C VAL A 223 -17.39 -32.87 0.87
N LYS A 224 -18.07 -32.02 0.09
CA LYS A 224 -18.00 -30.56 0.18
C LYS A 224 -19.27 -30.03 0.82
N LEU A 225 -19.14 -29.24 1.88
CA LEU A 225 -20.26 -28.63 2.58
C LEU A 225 -20.62 -27.24 2.01
N GLY A 226 -19.71 -26.65 1.23
CA GLY A 226 -19.96 -25.43 0.44
C GLY A 226 -20.16 -24.17 1.30
N PHE A 227 -19.67 -24.15 2.54
CA PHE A 227 -19.84 -23.00 3.42
C PHE A 227 -19.07 -21.76 2.94
N ALA A 228 -17.87 -21.95 2.38
CA ALA A 228 -17.09 -20.86 1.81
C ALA A 228 -17.80 -20.20 0.62
N GLU A 229 -18.46 -21.00 -0.23
CA GLU A 229 -19.26 -20.49 -1.35
C GLU A 229 -20.50 -19.73 -0.87
N LYS A 230 -21.20 -20.26 0.15
CA LYS A 230 -22.31 -19.56 0.80
C LYS A 230 -21.88 -18.20 1.36
N LEU A 231 -20.72 -18.13 2.01
CA LEU A 231 -20.16 -16.87 2.49
C LEU A 231 -19.89 -15.90 1.33
N ALA A 232 -19.24 -16.37 0.26
CA ALA A 232 -18.92 -15.55 -0.91
C ALA A 232 -20.19 -14.93 -1.50
N MET A 233 -21.24 -15.74 -1.71
CA MET A 233 -22.54 -15.26 -2.18
C MET A 233 -23.16 -14.25 -1.21
N ALA A 234 -23.15 -14.53 0.09
CA ALA A 234 -23.78 -13.68 1.10
C ALA A 234 -23.17 -12.27 1.16
N ILE A 235 -21.85 -12.14 0.94
CA ILE A 235 -21.14 -10.86 0.97
C ILE A 235 -20.87 -10.25 -0.42
N GLY A 236 -21.27 -10.92 -1.50
CA GLY A 236 -21.03 -10.48 -2.88
C GLY A 236 -19.56 -10.53 -3.30
N ALA A 237 -18.79 -11.49 -2.77
CA ALA A 237 -17.39 -11.70 -3.09
C ALA A 237 -17.20 -12.72 -4.24
N GLY A 238 -16.06 -12.63 -4.92
CA GLY A 238 -15.62 -13.70 -5.82
C GLY A 238 -15.34 -14.99 -5.03
N TYR A 239 -15.49 -16.14 -5.67
CA TYR A 239 -15.20 -17.45 -5.10
C TYR A 239 -14.18 -18.19 -5.95
N GLN A 240 -13.20 -18.81 -5.28
CA GLN A 240 -12.22 -19.68 -5.91
C GLN A 240 -11.89 -20.84 -4.97
N HIS A 241 -11.70 -22.03 -5.53
CA HIS A 241 -11.23 -23.18 -4.78
C HIS A 241 -9.70 -23.27 -4.79
N LEU A 242 -9.10 -23.60 -3.65
CA LEU A 242 -7.66 -23.76 -3.49
C LEU A 242 -7.20 -25.06 -4.17
N GLN A 243 -6.70 -24.93 -5.41
CA GLN A 243 -6.24 -26.09 -6.19
C GLN A 243 -4.96 -26.72 -5.60
N GLN A 244 -4.84 -28.03 -5.74
CA GLN A 244 -3.71 -28.82 -5.21
C GLN A 244 -2.36 -28.52 -5.89
N ASN A 245 -2.37 -27.98 -7.12
CA ASN A 245 -1.17 -27.60 -7.87
C ASN A 245 -1.16 -26.09 -8.11
N VAL A 246 -0.44 -25.34 -7.27
CA VAL A 246 -0.35 -23.88 -7.41
C VAL A 246 0.65 -23.54 -8.53
N SER A 247 0.15 -23.48 -9.76
CA SER A 247 0.58 -22.42 -10.68
C SER A 247 -0.32 -21.21 -10.41
N ALA A 248 0.28 -20.02 -10.31
CA ALA A 248 -0.38 -18.79 -9.90
C ALA A 248 -1.72 -18.57 -10.63
N PRO A 249 -2.78 -18.00 -9.99
CA PRO A 249 -4.11 -17.94 -10.58
C PRO A 249 -4.11 -17.31 -11.98
N GLY A 250 -4.47 -18.13 -12.97
CA GLY A 250 -4.55 -17.73 -14.37
C GLY A 250 -5.51 -16.56 -14.58
N ASN A 251 -5.09 -15.65 -15.44
CA ASN A 251 -5.74 -14.40 -15.81
C ASN A 251 -7.15 -14.64 -16.39
N ASN A 252 -8.18 -14.71 -15.54
CA ASN A 252 -9.57 -14.80 -15.99
C ASN A 252 -10.35 -13.55 -15.55
N ILE A 253 -9.95 -12.41 -16.11
CA ILE A 253 -10.78 -11.21 -16.11
C ILE A 253 -11.68 -11.34 -17.33
N LYS A 254 -12.89 -11.88 -17.15
CA LYS A 254 -13.95 -11.64 -18.12
C LYS A 254 -14.19 -10.13 -18.15
N SER A 255 -13.93 -9.51 -19.29
CA SER A 255 -14.34 -8.15 -19.62
C SER A 255 -15.84 -8.03 -19.36
N ILE A 256 -16.20 -7.24 -18.35
CA ILE A 256 -17.57 -6.76 -18.19
C ILE A 256 -17.71 -5.62 -19.22
N LYS A 257 -18.52 -5.87 -20.24
CA LYS A 257 -19.02 -4.86 -21.18
C LYS A 257 -19.97 -3.92 -20.47
#